data_AF-A0A1G5KBK2-F1
#
_entry.id   AF-A0A1G5KBK2-F1
#
_cell.length_a   1.000
_cell.length_b   1.000
_cell.length_c   1.000
_cell.angle_alpha   90.00
_cell.angle_beta   90.00
_cell.angle_gamma   90.00
#
_symmetry.space_group_name_H-M   'P 1'
#
loop_
_entity.id
_entity.type
_entity.pdbx_description
1 polymer ?
#
loop_
_entity_poly.entity_id
_entity_poly.type
_entity_poly.pdbx_seq_one_letter_code
_entity_poly.pdbx_strand_id
1 'polypeptide(L)'
;MKNSIAGMFSAIEVHNKPIIAYRYETVVLLVLNSWELVLKAYLYKYHKSVKLFHKDGTTKQFENCLNITVDKLGKDFIPICENLNVLYEYRNQVAHFYLEELNPILFSLISKSIIFYSKFIKTHFKFDLSEEANLILLPIGFKRPISPIDYISTNSVNSKASSELKEFLQSIVNASRRLNDDQIDETIFSDFKMNLTNVTRITNADLIAGIDNTKKNELVVTTIKESKNVVASKSGDAVNLTRDKSQAQGTLIYEELQDGIFDEINNIVDANKILAKNNSKFVLGSQLYYRIYSERQHVSFNIEVYELLAKTALLDFNAPFLYWFTKLPGKNAAEILLQVYDQGKANKIMSLNRISILLGDSASKKLQTKFAEKFKDQVQKPNYVYSLSELIKSKQTDPVLKCLKSSSGKVMLSKTFSEYIKDPKLSKSTLSRECFKIFNEEADQKAILRELDFLAYGDQMVANTELANEFIKQF
;
A
#
# COMPACT_ATOMS: atom_id res chain seq x y z
N MET A 1 -37.72 10.53 -5.18
CA MET A 1 -36.49 9.94 -5.77
C MET A 1 -35.32 10.92 -5.74
N LYS A 2 -35.34 12.05 -6.46
CA LYS A 2 -34.22 13.01 -6.46
C LYS A 2 -33.76 13.43 -5.05
N ASN A 3 -34.70 13.80 -4.17
CA ASN A 3 -34.37 14.14 -2.77
C ASN A 3 -33.78 12.97 -1.96
N SER A 4 -34.16 11.73 -2.29
CA SER A 4 -33.61 10.53 -1.65
C SER A 4 -32.15 10.33 -2.05
N ILE A 5 -31.83 10.50 -3.34
CA ILE A 5 -30.45 10.40 -3.85
C ILE A 5 -29.60 11.53 -3.27
N ALA A 6 -30.10 12.77 -3.26
CA ALA A 6 -29.41 13.90 -2.67
C ALA A 6 -29.12 13.68 -1.16
N GLY A 7 -30.09 13.14 -0.42
CA GLY A 7 -29.89 12.79 0.99
C GLY A 7 -28.80 11.73 1.19
N MET A 8 -28.73 10.74 0.29
CA MET A 8 -27.73 9.68 0.36
C MET A 8 -26.33 10.23 0.07
N PHE A 9 -26.21 11.14 -0.90
CA PHE A 9 -24.95 11.84 -1.19
C PHE A 9 -24.51 12.70 0.00
N SER A 10 -25.42 13.46 0.61
CA SER A 10 -25.11 14.21 1.82
C SER A 10 -24.63 13.30 2.96
N ALA A 11 -25.20 12.09 3.11
CA ALA A 11 -24.73 11.13 4.11
C ALA A 11 -23.27 10.72 3.87
N ILE A 12 -22.90 10.40 2.62
CA ILE A 12 -21.54 10.00 2.25
C ILE A 12 -20.55 11.16 2.44
N GLU A 13 -20.92 12.36 2.01
CA GLU A 13 -20.08 13.55 2.16
C GLU A 13 -19.82 13.92 3.62
N VAL A 14 -20.85 13.84 4.47
CA VAL A 14 -20.72 14.07 5.91
C VAL A 14 -19.82 13.01 6.54
N HIS A 15 -19.99 11.74 6.17
CA HIS A 15 -19.12 10.66 6.66
C HIS A 15 -17.65 10.91 6.30
N ASN A 16 -17.38 11.32 5.06
CA ASN A 16 -16.04 11.53 4.52
C ASN A 16 -15.33 12.78 5.07
N LYS A 17 -16.00 13.63 5.85
CA LYS A 17 -15.35 14.77 6.49
C LYS A 17 -14.45 14.31 7.65
N PRO A 18 -13.19 14.77 7.70
CA PRO A 18 -12.17 14.20 8.59
C PRO A 18 -12.46 14.39 10.09
N ILE A 19 -13.09 15.50 10.48
CA ILE A 19 -13.32 15.84 11.89
C ILE A 19 -14.81 16.20 12.09
N ILE A 20 -15.60 15.23 12.54
CA ILE A 20 -16.99 15.42 12.99
C ILE A 20 -17.21 14.54 14.22
N ALA A 21 -17.54 15.13 15.37
CA ALA A 21 -17.79 14.38 16.61
C ALA A 21 -19.08 13.56 16.54
N TYR A 22 -20.16 14.15 16.01
CA TYR A 22 -21.49 13.53 15.88
C TYR A 22 -21.72 12.87 14.51
N ARG A 23 -20.68 12.21 13.98
CA ARG A 23 -20.62 11.76 12.59
C ARG A 23 -21.66 10.69 12.31
N TYR A 24 -21.59 9.57 13.03
CA TYR A 24 -22.39 8.39 12.70
C TYR A 24 -23.87 8.62 12.97
N GLU A 25 -24.20 9.38 13.99
CA GLU A 25 -25.56 9.81 14.31
C GLU A 25 -26.16 10.62 13.16
N THR A 26 -25.40 11.59 12.65
CA THR A 26 -25.81 12.42 11.50
C THR A 26 -25.95 11.57 10.24
N VAL A 27 -24.97 10.69 9.98
CA VAL A 27 -24.94 9.83 8.79
C VAL A 27 -26.12 8.85 8.81
N VAL A 28 -26.40 8.18 9.93
CA VAL A 28 -27.53 7.24 10.03
C VAL A 28 -28.86 7.94 9.81
N LEU A 29 -29.05 9.15 10.37
CA LEU A 29 -30.25 9.95 10.11
C LEU A 29 -30.45 10.24 8.61
N LEU A 30 -29.38 10.63 7.91
CA LEU A 30 -29.42 10.91 6.47
C LEU A 30 -29.65 9.64 5.64
N VAL A 31 -29.01 8.53 5.99
CA VAL A 31 -29.21 7.22 5.34
C VAL A 31 -30.65 6.75 5.48
N LEU A 32 -31.21 6.76 6.69
CA LEU A 32 -32.60 6.34 6.93
C LEU A 32 -33.61 7.24 6.22
N ASN A 33 -33.43 8.57 6.25
CA ASN A 33 -34.27 9.49 5.49
C ASN A 33 -34.22 9.20 3.98
N SER A 34 -33.03 8.90 3.46
CA SER A 34 -32.85 8.54 2.06
C SER A 34 -33.61 7.26 1.72
N TRP A 35 -33.49 6.24 2.57
CA TRP A 35 -34.26 5.00 2.42
C TRP A 35 -35.77 5.22 2.52
N GLU A 36 -36.24 5.99 3.50
CA GLU A 36 -37.66 6.31 3.65
C GLU A 36 -38.24 6.94 2.37
N LEU A 37 -37.52 7.92 1.81
CA LEU A 37 -37.93 8.60 0.58
C LEU A 37 -37.90 7.70 -0.65
N VAL A 38 -36.96 6.75 -0.76
CA VAL A 38 -36.93 5.81 -1.89
C VAL A 38 -38.02 4.75 -1.77
N LEU A 39 -38.28 4.23 -0.56
CA LEU A 39 -39.34 3.24 -0.32
C LEU A 39 -40.70 3.85 -0.65
N LYS A 40 -40.95 5.09 -0.22
CA LYS A 40 -42.16 5.84 -0.61
C LYS A 40 -42.25 6.00 -2.12
N ALA A 41 -41.16 6.36 -2.79
CA ALA A 41 -41.15 6.50 -4.25
C ALA A 41 -41.42 5.15 -4.96
N TYR A 42 -40.89 4.05 -4.44
CA TYR A 42 -41.09 2.70 -4.96
C TYR A 42 -42.56 2.28 -4.81
N LEU A 43 -43.11 2.38 -3.61
CA LEU A 43 -44.51 2.07 -3.33
C LEU A 43 -45.46 2.94 -4.17
N TYR A 44 -45.17 4.23 -4.31
CA TYR A 44 -45.98 5.13 -5.13
C TYR A 44 -45.98 4.74 -6.61
N LYS A 45 -44.80 4.37 -7.14
CA LYS A 45 -44.63 4.07 -8.57
C LYS A 45 -45.18 2.69 -8.95
N TYR A 46 -44.95 1.68 -8.11
CA TYR A 46 -45.22 0.28 -8.45
C TYR A 46 -46.43 -0.33 -7.71
N HIS A 47 -46.84 0.24 -6.58
CA HIS A 47 -47.90 -0.31 -5.72
C HIS A 47 -48.96 0.75 -5.39
N LYS A 48 -49.66 1.24 -6.43
CA LYS A 48 -50.64 2.34 -6.35
C LYS A 48 -51.80 2.10 -5.37
N SER A 49 -52.07 0.85 -4.97
CA SER A 49 -53.07 0.52 -3.96
C SER A 49 -52.65 0.92 -2.54
N VAL A 50 -51.35 1.18 -2.31
CA VAL A 50 -50.83 1.62 -1.02
C VAL A 50 -51.12 3.11 -0.84
N LYS A 51 -52.01 3.44 0.12
CA LYS A 51 -52.29 4.83 0.50
C LYS A 51 -51.12 5.42 1.28
N LEU A 52 -50.23 6.14 0.60
CA LEU A 52 -49.05 6.75 1.23
C LEU A 52 -49.35 8.05 1.98
N PHE A 53 -50.33 8.83 1.52
CA PHE A 53 -50.66 10.14 2.06
C PHE A 53 -51.83 10.05 3.04
N HIS A 54 -51.65 10.64 4.21
CA HIS A 54 -52.69 10.87 5.19
C HIS A 54 -53.51 12.12 4.83
N LYS A 55 -54.69 12.27 5.44
CA LYS A 55 -55.59 13.40 5.16
C LYS A 55 -55.00 14.75 5.61
N ASP A 56 -54.08 14.74 6.56
CA ASP A 56 -53.38 15.91 7.10
C ASP A 56 -52.16 16.34 6.25
N GLY A 57 -51.92 15.68 5.12
CA GLY A 57 -50.79 15.95 4.23
C GLY A 57 -49.48 15.25 4.63
N THR A 58 -49.46 14.53 5.76
CA THR A 58 -48.31 13.71 6.14
C THR A 58 -48.26 12.41 5.32
N THR A 59 -47.13 11.72 5.37
CA THR A 59 -46.94 10.43 4.68
C THR A 59 -46.71 9.32 5.68
N LYS A 60 -47.01 8.07 5.29
CA LYS A 60 -46.67 6.87 6.07
C LYS A 60 -45.22 6.92 6.57
N GLN A 61 -45.03 6.56 7.83
CA GLN A 61 -43.74 6.50 8.49
C GLN A 61 -42.83 5.39 7.92
N PHE A 62 -41.54 5.50 8.18
CA PHE A 62 -40.50 4.57 7.74
C PHE A 62 -40.86 3.08 7.93
N GLU A 63 -41.14 2.64 9.15
CA GLU A 63 -41.44 1.23 9.46
C GLU A 63 -42.62 0.70 8.65
N ASN A 64 -43.67 1.51 8.49
CA ASN A 64 -44.83 1.15 7.67
C ASN A 64 -44.44 0.96 6.20
N CYS A 65 -43.60 1.85 5.65
CA CYS A 65 -43.10 1.71 4.29
C CYS A 65 -42.18 0.49 4.13
N LEU A 66 -41.37 0.20 5.15
CA LEU A 66 -40.46 -0.94 5.16
C LEU A 66 -41.23 -2.27 5.15
N ASN A 67 -42.15 -2.46 6.09
CA ASN A 67 -42.97 -3.67 6.21
C ASN A 67 -43.78 -3.95 4.93
N ILE A 68 -44.43 -2.92 4.39
CA ILE A 68 -45.18 -3.06 3.13
C ILE A 68 -44.21 -3.44 1.98
N THR A 69 -42.99 -2.91 1.96
CA THR A 69 -42.03 -3.24 0.90
C THR A 69 -41.53 -4.68 1.02
N VAL A 70 -41.29 -5.17 2.23
CA VAL A 70 -40.99 -6.59 2.50
C VAL A 70 -42.09 -7.49 1.97
N ASP A 71 -43.36 -7.18 2.26
CA ASP A 71 -44.50 -7.96 1.76
C ASP A 71 -44.59 -8.00 0.23
N LYS A 72 -44.08 -6.96 -0.46
CA LYS A 72 -44.11 -6.86 -1.93
C LYS A 72 -42.90 -7.48 -2.63
N LEU A 73 -41.73 -7.42 -2.02
CA LEU A 73 -40.48 -7.89 -2.63
C LEU A 73 -40.06 -9.28 -2.12
N GLY A 74 -40.62 -9.74 -1.00
CA GLY A 74 -40.35 -11.06 -0.46
C GLY A 74 -38.91 -11.23 0.01
N LYS A 75 -38.41 -12.47 -0.10
CA LYS A 75 -37.16 -12.91 0.53
C LYS A 75 -35.93 -12.09 0.14
N ASP A 76 -35.86 -11.62 -1.10
CA ASP A 76 -34.71 -10.86 -1.61
C ASP A 76 -34.51 -9.51 -0.90
N PHE A 77 -35.56 -8.99 -0.25
CA PHE A 77 -35.52 -7.72 0.47
C PHE A 77 -35.28 -7.88 1.98
N ILE A 78 -35.35 -9.10 2.52
CA ILE A 78 -35.19 -9.37 3.96
C ILE A 78 -33.83 -8.86 4.50
N PRO A 79 -32.68 -9.08 3.83
CA PRO A 79 -31.40 -8.54 4.30
C PRO A 79 -31.37 -7.01 4.40
N ILE A 80 -32.03 -6.33 3.46
CA ILE A 80 -32.17 -4.87 3.46
C ILE A 80 -33.03 -4.44 4.64
N CYS A 81 -34.14 -5.13 4.87
CA CYS A 81 -35.03 -4.87 6.00
C CYS A 81 -34.31 -5.00 7.35
N GLU A 82 -33.57 -6.08 7.55
CA GLU A 82 -32.83 -6.33 8.78
C GLU A 82 -31.73 -5.28 9.02
N ASN A 83 -30.94 -4.94 8.00
CA ASN A 83 -29.97 -3.85 8.08
C ASN A 83 -30.62 -2.51 8.47
N LEU A 84 -31.76 -2.19 7.86
CA LEU A 84 -32.49 -0.96 8.09
C LEU A 84 -33.13 -0.89 9.47
N ASN A 85 -33.65 -2.01 9.99
CA ASN A 85 -34.21 -2.09 11.34
C ASN A 85 -33.13 -1.83 12.41
N VAL A 86 -31.94 -2.42 12.25
CA VAL A 86 -30.80 -2.18 13.15
C VAL A 86 -30.38 -0.71 13.13
N LEU A 87 -30.27 -0.09 11.95
CA LEU A 87 -29.95 1.33 11.83
C LEU A 87 -31.04 2.23 12.44
N TYR A 88 -32.32 1.85 12.28
CA TYR A 88 -33.45 2.56 12.85
C TYR A 88 -33.48 2.48 14.39
N GLU A 89 -33.17 1.30 14.95
CA GLU A 89 -33.02 1.10 16.38
C GLU A 89 -31.89 1.99 16.94
N TYR A 90 -30.72 1.97 16.30
CA TYR A 90 -29.62 2.86 16.65
C TYR A 90 -30.08 4.32 16.66
N ARG A 91 -30.73 4.79 15.59
CA ARG A 91 -31.24 6.17 15.48
C ARG A 91 -32.19 6.55 16.62
N ASN A 92 -32.97 5.61 17.14
CA ASN A 92 -33.87 5.85 18.27
C ASN A 92 -33.12 5.85 19.61
N GLN A 93 -32.01 5.13 19.72
CA GLN A 93 -31.24 5.00 20.95
C GLN A 93 -30.04 5.96 21.06
N VAL A 94 -29.67 6.67 19.99
CA VAL A 94 -28.55 7.63 19.96
C VAL A 94 -28.58 8.68 21.07
N ALA A 95 -29.75 9.09 21.55
CA ALA A 95 -29.88 10.04 22.66
C ALA A 95 -29.59 9.41 24.04
N HIS A 96 -29.57 8.08 24.12
CA HIS A 96 -29.51 7.30 25.35
C HIS A 96 -28.13 6.69 25.62
N PHE A 97 -27.24 6.61 24.62
CA PHE A 97 -25.84 6.21 24.82
C PHE A 97 -24.89 6.89 23.82
N TYR A 98 -23.69 7.24 24.29
CA TYR A 98 -22.63 7.82 23.45
C TYR A 98 -21.33 7.03 23.65
N LEU A 99 -20.92 6.26 22.64
CA LEU A 99 -19.75 5.39 22.71
C LEU A 99 -18.97 5.43 21.38
N GLU A 100 -17.75 6.00 21.43
CA GLU A 100 -16.80 5.98 20.29
C GLU A 100 -16.39 4.55 19.87
N GLU A 101 -16.60 3.55 20.74
CA GLU A 101 -16.26 2.14 20.52
C GLU A 101 -17.18 1.44 19.51
N LEU A 102 -18.32 2.02 19.11
CA LEU A 102 -19.23 1.43 18.11
C LEU A 102 -18.91 1.82 16.66
N ASN A 103 -17.99 2.76 16.46
CA ASN A 103 -17.69 3.34 15.15
C ASN A 103 -17.37 2.30 14.05
N PRO A 104 -16.60 1.22 14.30
CA PRO A 104 -16.35 0.19 13.28
C PRO A 104 -17.61 -0.60 12.89
N ILE A 105 -18.46 -0.93 13.86
CA ILE A 105 -19.71 -1.67 13.64
C ILE A 105 -20.69 -0.80 12.84
N LEU A 106 -20.84 0.47 13.23
CA LEU A 106 -21.69 1.42 12.54
C LEU A 106 -21.21 1.68 11.12
N PHE A 107 -19.90 1.83 10.92
CA PHE A 107 -19.32 1.94 9.58
C PHE A 107 -19.70 0.75 8.69
N SER A 108 -19.61 -0.47 9.23
CA SER A 108 -19.92 -1.69 8.47
C SER A 108 -21.41 -1.79 8.12
N LEU A 109 -22.30 -1.44 9.05
CA LEU A 109 -23.76 -1.40 8.82
C LEU A 109 -24.14 -0.34 7.78
N ILE A 110 -23.57 0.86 7.86
CA ILE A 110 -23.82 1.98 6.95
C ILE A 110 -23.29 1.65 5.55
N SER A 111 -22.07 1.12 5.45
CA SER A 111 -21.46 0.70 4.19
C SER A 111 -22.37 -0.29 3.46
N LYS A 112 -22.85 -1.31 4.17
CA LYS A 112 -23.79 -2.28 3.61
C LYS A 112 -25.10 -1.64 3.18
N SER A 113 -25.65 -0.72 3.98
CA SER A 113 -26.87 0.02 3.64
C SER A 113 -26.74 0.83 2.35
N ILE A 114 -25.60 1.47 2.12
CA ILE A 114 -25.33 2.23 0.89
C ILE A 114 -25.22 1.30 -0.32
N ILE A 115 -24.57 0.15 -0.17
CA ILE A 115 -24.50 -0.88 -1.23
C ILE A 115 -25.90 -1.37 -1.59
N PHE A 116 -26.72 -1.70 -0.57
CA PHE A 116 -28.12 -2.09 -0.77
C PHE A 116 -28.93 -0.99 -1.46
N TYR A 117 -28.73 0.26 -1.08
CA TYR A 117 -29.44 1.39 -1.67
C TYR A 117 -29.09 1.55 -3.15
N SER A 118 -27.80 1.45 -3.48
CA SER A 118 -27.30 1.50 -4.85
C SER A 118 -27.93 0.40 -5.72
N LYS A 119 -27.92 -0.85 -5.22
CA LYS A 119 -28.55 -1.99 -5.89
C LYS A 119 -30.05 -1.78 -6.07
N PHE A 120 -30.75 -1.28 -5.05
CA PHE A 120 -32.20 -1.04 -5.08
C PHE A 120 -32.58 0.02 -6.14
N ILE A 121 -31.88 1.15 -6.15
CA ILE A 121 -32.10 2.24 -7.12
C ILE A 121 -31.82 1.75 -8.54
N LYS A 122 -30.71 1.04 -8.76
CA LYS A 122 -30.37 0.46 -10.07
C LYS A 122 -31.43 -0.53 -10.54
N THR A 123 -31.90 -1.39 -9.65
CA THR A 123 -32.88 -2.44 -9.98
C THR A 123 -34.24 -1.86 -10.34
N HIS A 124 -34.79 -0.99 -9.48
CA HIS A 124 -36.17 -0.51 -9.58
C HIS A 124 -36.33 0.82 -10.32
N PHE A 125 -35.32 1.68 -10.34
CA PHE A 125 -35.41 3.00 -10.99
C PHE A 125 -34.51 3.15 -12.22
N LYS A 126 -33.69 2.13 -12.53
CA LYS A 126 -32.75 2.12 -13.67
C LYS A 126 -31.81 3.32 -13.65
N PHE A 127 -31.43 3.75 -12.46
CA PHE A 127 -30.48 4.84 -12.23
C PHE A 127 -29.23 4.24 -11.59
N ASP A 128 -28.05 4.52 -12.15
CA ASP A 128 -26.80 4.03 -11.59
C ASP A 128 -26.12 5.13 -10.76
N LEU A 129 -26.07 4.92 -9.44
CA LEU A 129 -25.43 5.86 -8.53
C LEU A 129 -23.91 5.91 -8.73
N SER A 130 -23.29 4.86 -9.27
CA SER A 130 -21.84 4.78 -9.45
C SER A 130 -21.31 5.57 -10.65
N GLU A 131 -22.15 5.83 -11.66
CA GLU A 131 -21.75 6.58 -12.86
C GLU A 131 -21.83 8.10 -12.65
N GLU A 132 -22.72 8.56 -11.78
CA GLU A 132 -23.03 9.99 -11.60
C GLU A 132 -22.19 10.68 -10.52
N ALA A 133 -21.66 9.92 -9.55
CA ALA A 133 -20.88 10.48 -8.46
C ALA A 133 -19.85 9.46 -7.99
N ASN A 134 -18.55 9.73 -8.22
CA ASN A 134 -17.39 8.96 -7.74
C ASN A 134 -17.29 8.99 -6.19
N LEU A 135 -18.34 8.59 -5.48
CA LEU A 135 -18.48 8.71 -4.04
C LEU A 135 -18.13 7.37 -3.40
N ILE A 136 -16.93 7.31 -2.86
CA ILE A 136 -16.41 6.20 -2.06
C ILE A 136 -16.61 6.54 -0.59
N LEU A 137 -17.22 5.64 0.19
CA LEU A 137 -17.27 5.79 1.64
C LEU A 137 -15.88 5.46 2.22
N LEU A 138 -15.23 6.45 2.84
CA LEU A 138 -13.86 6.30 3.33
C LEU A 138 -13.83 5.70 4.75
N PRO A 139 -12.88 4.79 5.05
CA PRO A 139 -12.65 4.29 6.40
C PRO A 139 -11.97 5.36 7.29
N ILE A 140 -12.72 6.36 7.75
CA ILE A 140 -12.18 7.51 8.51
C ILE A 140 -12.44 7.38 10.01
N GLY A 141 -11.40 7.61 10.82
CA GLY A 141 -11.56 7.83 12.26
C GLY A 141 -11.60 6.56 13.10
N PHE A 142 -11.11 5.44 12.58
CA PHE A 142 -10.84 4.28 13.43
C PHE A 142 -9.68 4.61 14.37
N LYS A 143 -9.96 4.83 15.66
CA LYS A 143 -8.99 4.42 16.69
C LYS A 143 -8.80 2.91 16.48
N ARG A 144 -7.53 2.43 16.53
CA ARG A 144 -7.10 1.06 16.16
C ARG A 144 -8.23 0.05 16.34
N PRO A 145 -8.49 -0.83 15.35
CA PRO A 145 -9.58 -1.78 15.43
C PRO A 145 -9.53 -2.44 16.80
N ILE A 146 -10.67 -2.34 17.49
CA ILE A 146 -11.00 -3.11 18.68
C ILE A 146 -10.36 -4.48 18.49
N SER A 147 -9.53 -4.90 19.45
CA SER A 147 -8.76 -6.14 19.32
C SER A 147 -9.69 -7.24 18.80
N PRO A 148 -9.26 -8.13 17.90
CA PRO A 148 -10.13 -9.21 17.43
C PRO A 148 -10.69 -10.04 18.59
N ILE A 149 -10.00 -10.06 19.74
CA ILE A 149 -10.47 -10.62 21.01
C ILE A 149 -11.69 -9.88 21.54
N ASP A 150 -11.71 -8.56 21.46
CA ASP A 150 -12.83 -7.74 21.91
C ASP A 150 -14.01 -7.79 20.93
N TYR A 151 -13.74 -8.09 19.65
CA TYR A 151 -14.75 -8.33 18.61
C TYR A 151 -15.36 -9.74 18.69
N ILE A 152 -14.56 -10.75 19.05
CA ILE A 152 -14.95 -12.18 19.08
C ILE A 152 -15.38 -12.63 20.48
N SER A 153 -14.70 -12.16 21.52
CA SER A 153 -15.09 -12.46 22.89
C SER A 153 -16.21 -11.52 23.31
N THR A 154 -17.34 -12.08 23.67
CA THR A 154 -18.43 -11.40 24.38
C THR A 154 -18.00 -10.82 25.74
N ASN A 155 -16.70 -10.78 26.08
CA ASN A 155 -16.20 -10.49 27.42
C ASN A 155 -15.71 -9.03 27.61
N SER A 156 -15.17 -8.39 26.58
CA SER A 156 -14.62 -7.03 26.73
C SER A 156 -15.71 -5.95 26.73
N VAL A 157 -16.71 -6.11 25.86
CA VAL A 157 -17.83 -5.18 25.75
C VAL A 157 -18.77 -5.31 26.95
N ASN A 158 -18.91 -6.50 27.54
CA ASN A 158 -19.93 -6.75 28.56
C ASN A 158 -19.63 -6.22 29.97
N SER A 159 -18.37 -5.96 30.34
CA SER A 159 -18.01 -5.61 31.72
C SER A 159 -18.23 -4.12 32.06
N LYS A 160 -18.32 -3.23 31.06
CA LYS A 160 -18.54 -1.78 31.22
C LYS A 160 -19.62 -1.17 30.32
N ALA A 161 -20.22 -1.93 29.39
CA ALA A 161 -21.31 -1.45 28.55
C ALA A 161 -22.58 -1.14 29.35
N SER A 162 -23.27 -0.05 28.97
CA SER A 162 -24.62 0.24 29.47
C SER A 162 -25.61 -0.84 29.04
N SER A 163 -26.77 -0.91 29.71
CA SER A 163 -27.87 -1.83 29.36
C SER A 163 -28.27 -1.71 27.90
N GLU A 164 -28.37 -0.47 27.41
CA GLU A 164 -28.83 -0.11 26.09
C GLU A 164 -27.84 -0.58 25.00
N LEU A 165 -26.53 -0.47 25.27
CA LEU A 165 -25.50 -0.99 24.37
C LEU A 165 -25.58 -2.53 24.23
N LYS A 166 -25.83 -3.24 25.33
CA LYS A 166 -25.97 -4.71 25.30
C LYS A 166 -27.19 -5.13 24.50
N GLU A 167 -28.31 -4.41 24.67
CA GLU A 167 -29.53 -4.63 23.89
C GLU A 167 -29.30 -4.40 22.40
N PHE A 168 -28.63 -3.31 22.03
CA PHE A 168 -28.29 -3.01 20.63
C PHE A 168 -27.38 -4.09 19.99
N LEU A 169 -26.33 -4.53 20.70
CA LEU A 169 -25.46 -5.60 20.19
C LEU A 169 -26.21 -6.93 20.05
N GLN A 170 -27.12 -7.21 20.98
CA GLN A 170 -27.98 -8.37 20.89
C GLN A 170 -28.94 -8.29 19.69
N SER A 171 -29.41 -7.09 19.32
CA SER A 171 -30.27 -6.92 18.16
C SER A 171 -29.55 -7.24 16.84
N ILE A 172 -28.27 -6.86 16.71
CA ILE A 172 -27.40 -7.26 15.60
C ILE A 172 -27.24 -8.78 15.52
N VAL A 173 -26.93 -9.42 16.65
CA VAL A 173 -26.78 -10.89 16.71
C VAL A 173 -28.09 -11.59 16.33
N ASN A 174 -29.22 -11.08 16.81
CA ASN A 174 -30.54 -11.63 16.52
C ASN A 174 -30.91 -11.49 15.03
N ALA A 175 -30.58 -10.35 14.41
CA ALA A 175 -30.79 -10.13 12.98
C ALA A 175 -29.99 -11.12 12.12
N SER A 176 -28.71 -11.34 12.45
CA SER A 176 -27.88 -12.35 11.77
C SER A 176 -28.41 -13.77 11.95
N ARG A 177 -28.92 -14.12 13.14
CA ARG A 177 -29.55 -15.42 13.38
C ARG A 177 -30.81 -15.62 12.54
N ARG A 178 -31.70 -14.61 12.46
CA ARG A 178 -32.92 -14.68 11.64
C ARG A 178 -32.61 -14.98 10.18
N LEU A 179 -31.60 -14.32 9.60
CA LEU A 179 -31.19 -14.56 8.22
C LEU A 179 -30.64 -15.98 8.01
N ASN A 180 -29.87 -16.49 8.97
CA ASN A 180 -29.34 -17.85 8.90
C ASN A 180 -30.44 -18.91 9.04
N ASP A 181 -31.41 -18.69 9.94
CA ASP A 181 -32.58 -19.56 10.13
C ASP A 181 -33.44 -19.63 8.85
N ASP A 182 -33.54 -18.50 8.12
CA ASP A 182 -34.24 -18.40 6.83
C ASP A 182 -33.41 -18.88 5.62
N GLN A 183 -32.19 -19.39 5.85
CA GLN A 183 -31.24 -19.85 4.83
C GLN A 183 -30.84 -18.76 3.82
N ILE A 184 -30.67 -17.53 4.29
CA ILE A 184 -30.27 -16.37 3.48
C ILE A 184 -28.78 -16.11 3.69
N ASP A 185 -27.98 -16.31 2.63
CA ASP A 185 -26.51 -16.19 2.62
C ASP A 185 -25.99 -14.72 2.50
N GLU A 186 -26.89 -13.73 2.61
CA GLU A 186 -26.56 -12.31 2.52
C GLU A 186 -26.50 -11.69 3.93
N THR A 187 -25.43 -10.93 4.22
CA THR A 187 -25.19 -10.33 5.55
C THR A 187 -25.80 -8.94 5.68
N ILE A 188 -26.10 -8.51 6.93
CA ILE A 188 -26.56 -7.14 7.21
C ILE A 188 -25.42 -6.11 7.34
N PHE A 189 -24.16 -6.53 7.32
CA PHE A 189 -22.98 -5.68 7.50
C PHE A 189 -21.88 -6.09 6.50
N SER A 190 -20.94 -5.18 6.21
CA SER A 190 -19.80 -5.47 5.32
C SER A 190 -18.69 -6.22 6.07
N ASP A 191 -18.25 -7.35 5.52
CA ASP A 191 -17.19 -8.17 6.14
C ASP A 191 -15.85 -7.44 6.22
N PHE A 192 -15.21 -7.50 7.39
CA PHE A 192 -13.77 -7.26 7.51
C PHE A 192 -13.05 -8.59 7.33
N LYS A 193 -12.49 -8.82 6.13
CA LYS A 193 -11.62 -9.99 5.92
C LYS A 193 -10.31 -9.77 6.66
N MET A 194 -10.14 -10.45 7.80
CA MET A 194 -8.88 -10.49 8.54
C MET A 194 -8.11 -11.76 8.17
N ASN A 195 -6.88 -11.59 7.70
CA ASN A 195 -5.96 -12.70 7.50
C ASN A 195 -5.23 -12.96 8.82
N LEU A 196 -5.47 -14.13 9.42
CA LEU A 196 -4.74 -14.59 10.58
C LEU A 196 -3.52 -15.38 10.11
N THR A 197 -2.33 -14.87 10.39
CA THR A 197 -1.07 -15.55 10.07
C THR A 197 -0.52 -16.19 11.34
N ASN A 198 -0.25 -17.49 11.29
CA ASN A 198 0.39 -18.17 12.41
C ASN A 198 1.86 -17.72 12.51
N VAL A 199 2.19 -16.96 13.55
CA VAL A 199 3.54 -16.45 13.80
C VAL A 199 4.20 -17.24 14.95
N THR A 200 5.43 -17.70 14.73
CA THR A 200 6.15 -18.55 15.69
C THR A 200 6.70 -17.78 16.89
N ARG A 201 6.77 -16.44 16.81
CA ARG A 201 7.19 -15.57 17.91
C ARG A 201 5.98 -14.91 18.57
N ILE A 202 5.67 -15.39 19.77
CA ILE A 202 4.55 -14.92 20.62
C ILE A 202 4.59 -13.41 20.86
N THR A 203 5.78 -12.80 20.91
CA THR A 203 5.96 -11.34 21.11
C THR A 203 5.43 -10.49 19.97
N ASN A 204 5.30 -11.05 18.77
CA ASN A 204 4.89 -10.33 17.56
C ASN A 204 3.49 -10.77 17.10
N ALA A 205 2.81 -11.58 17.92
CA ALA A 205 1.48 -12.04 17.60
C ALA A 205 0.46 -10.98 18.02
N ASP A 206 -0.37 -10.55 17.07
CA ASP A 206 -1.54 -9.72 17.39
C ASP A 206 -2.55 -10.47 18.27
N LEU A 207 -2.52 -11.81 18.21
CA LEU A 207 -3.36 -12.74 18.97
C LEU A 207 -2.55 -13.96 19.43
N ILE A 208 -2.58 -14.28 20.72
CA ILE A 208 -2.01 -15.51 21.27
C ILE A 208 -3.17 -16.38 21.77
N ALA A 209 -3.48 -17.46 21.05
CA ALA A 209 -4.49 -18.43 21.45
C ALA A 209 -3.81 -19.70 22.00
N GLY A 210 -4.15 -20.09 23.22
CA GLY A 210 -3.72 -21.35 23.83
C GLY A 210 -4.92 -22.28 24.03
N ILE A 211 -4.72 -23.57 23.80
CA ILE A 211 -5.73 -24.60 24.13
C ILE A 211 -5.50 -25.03 25.58
N ASP A 212 -6.42 -24.68 26.47
CA ASP A 212 -6.44 -25.21 27.83
C ASP A 212 -7.27 -26.51 27.85
N ASN A 213 -6.58 -27.66 27.90
CA ASN A 213 -7.23 -28.98 27.92
C ASN A 213 -7.96 -29.30 29.24
N THR A 214 -7.87 -28.44 30.26
CA THR A 214 -8.49 -28.67 31.57
C THR A 214 -9.90 -28.10 31.69
N LYS A 215 -10.27 -27.15 30.81
CA LYS A 215 -11.61 -26.57 30.74
C LYS A 215 -12.26 -26.98 29.43
N LYS A 216 -13.53 -27.42 29.49
CA LYS A 216 -14.32 -27.73 28.29
C LYS A 216 -14.30 -26.54 27.33
N ASN A 217 -13.60 -26.68 26.20
CA ASN A 217 -13.63 -25.86 24.99
C ASN A 217 -13.95 -24.36 25.19
N GLU A 218 -13.21 -23.66 26.04
CA GLU A 218 -13.19 -22.19 26.02
C GLU A 218 -11.80 -21.72 25.62
N LEU A 219 -11.75 -20.94 24.54
CA LEU A 219 -10.54 -20.27 24.07
C LEU A 219 -10.15 -19.19 25.09
N VAL A 220 -9.12 -19.44 25.91
CA VAL A 220 -8.62 -18.45 26.85
C VAL A 220 -7.61 -17.58 26.12
N VAL A 221 -7.94 -16.30 25.93
CA VAL A 221 -7.03 -15.30 25.37
C VAL A 221 -6.68 -14.27 26.43
N THR A 222 -5.39 -14.15 26.74
CA THR A 222 -4.86 -13.22 27.73
C THR A 222 -4.18 -12.04 27.03
N THR A 223 -4.56 -10.82 27.40
CA THR A 223 -3.85 -9.59 27.01
C THR A 223 -2.70 -9.31 27.97
N ILE A 224 -1.50 -9.07 27.44
CA ILE A 224 -0.38 -8.61 28.27
C ILE A 224 -0.64 -7.15 28.64
N LYS A 225 -0.93 -6.88 29.92
CA LYS A 225 -0.83 -5.52 30.48
C LYS A 225 0.65 -5.18 30.65
N GLU A 226 1.27 -4.61 29.63
CA GLU A 226 2.63 -4.07 29.80
C GLU A 226 2.58 -2.67 30.40
N SER A 227 2.69 -2.62 31.73
CA SER A 227 3.26 -1.48 32.45
C SER A 227 4.73 -1.78 32.72
N LYS A 228 5.63 -1.28 31.88
CA LYS A 228 7.06 -1.19 32.22
C LYS A 228 7.57 0.19 31.85
N ASN A 229 8.03 0.92 32.88
CA ASN A 229 8.91 2.06 32.70
C ASN A 229 10.19 1.53 32.06
N VAL A 230 10.51 2.00 30.86
CA VAL A 230 11.76 1.67 30.18
C VAL A 230 12.70 2.85 30.35
N VAL A 231 13.85 2.59 30.97
CA VAL A 231 14.94 3.56 31.11
C VAL A 231 15.90 3.35 29.96
N ALA A 232 16.09 4.35 29.10
CA ALA A 232 17.04 4.31 28.01
C ALA A 232 18.10 5.41 28.18
N SER A 233 19.36 5.04 28.42
CA SER A 233 20.50 5.96 28.26
C SER A 233 21.78 5.19 27.98
N LYS A 234 22.56 5.66 27.01
CA LYS A 234 23.96 5.23 26.77
C LYS A 234 25.00 6.32 27.09
N SER A 235 24.61 7.57 27.39
CA SER A 235 25.54 8.66 27.75
C SER A 235 24.88 10.01 28.14
N GLY A 236 23.69 10.02 28.76
CA GLY A 236 23.05 11.26 29.25
C GLY A 236 22.03 11.01 30.37
N ASP A 237 21.41 12.09 30.87
CA ASP A 237 20.35 12.05 31.89
C ASP A 237 19.29 10.99 31.55
N ALA A 238 18.85 10.23 32.55
CA ALA A 238 17.92 9.14 32.36
C ALA A 238 16.55 9.65 31.87
N VAL A 239 16.16 9.30 30.65
CA VAL A 239 14.81 9.56 30.14
C VAL A 239 13.91 8.41 30.56
N ASN A 240 12.91 8.72 31.39
CA ASN A 240 11.88 7.78 31.81
C ASN A 240 10.70 7.83 30.82
N LEU A 241 10.51 6.75 30.07
CA LEU A 241 9.35 6.62 29.19
C LEU A 241 8.15 6.12 29.99
N THR A 242 7.08 6.91 30.05
CA THR A 242 5.81 6.57 30.71
C THR A 242 4.64 6.67 29.73
N ARG A 243 3.67 5.76 29.86
CA ARG A 243 2.37 5.85 29.16
C ARG A 243 1.33 6.62 29.97
N ASP A 244 1.66 7.03 31.20
CA ASP A 244 0.81 7.88 32.03
C ASP A 244 1.02 9.35 31.66
N LYS A 245 0.01 9.95 31.03
CA LYS A 245 0.03 11.37 30.60
C LYS A 245 0.22 12.34 31.77
N SER A 246 -0.18 11.97 32.98
CA SER A 246 -0.01 12.84 34.16
C SER A 246 1.45 12.95 34.61
N GLN A 247 2.29 11.98 34.23
CA GLN A 247 3.72 11.94 34.57
C GLN A 247 4.63 12.30 33.39
N ALA A 248 4.07 12.51 32.20
CA ALA A 248 4.83 12.83 31.00
C ALA A 248 5.24 14.32 30.97
N GLN A 249 6.56 14.58 30.93
CA GLN A 249 7.11 15.93 30.77
C GLN A 249 7.16 16.39 29.29
N GLY A 250 6.90 15.49 28.35
CA GLY A 250 6.88 15.77 26.91
C GLY A 250 6.28 14.61 26.11
N THR A 251 5.88 14.88 24.87
CA THR A 251 5.38 13.84 23.95
C THR A 251 6.49 13.46 22.99
N LEU A 252 6.91 12.19 23.02
CA LEU A 252 7.84 11.64 22.05
C LEU A 252 7.02 11.07 20.88
N ILE A 253 7.17 11.66 19.69
CA ILE A 253 6.53 11.16 18.47
C ILE A 253 7.59 10.30 17.77
N TYR A 254 7.32 9.01 17.68
CA TYR A 254 8.07 8.09 16.83
C TYR A 254 7.17 7.73 15.66
N GLU A 255 7.51 8.21 14.47
CA GLU A 255 6.81 7.86 13.24
C GLU A 255 7.30 6.48 12.80
N GLU A 256 6.49 5.44 13.06
CA GLU A 256 6.71 4.12 12.48
C GLU A 256 6.01 4.06 11.12
N LEU A 257 6.76 3.58 10.12
CA LEU A 257 6.16 3.20 8.84
C LEU A 257 5.28 1.97 9.08
N GLN A 258 4.08 1.96 8.49
CA GLN A 258 3.16 0.84 8.57
C GLN A 258 3.81 -0.43 7.99
N ASP A 259 3.72 -1.57 8.68
CA ASP A 259 4.40 -2.81 8.26
C ASP A 259 4.05 -3.26 6.83
N GLY A 260 2.81 -3.02 6.38
CA GLY A 260 2.35 -3.35 5.02
C GLY A 260 2.90 -2.45 3.90
N ILE A 261 3.67 -1.41 4.24
CA ILE A 261 4.35 -0.58 3.22
C ILE A 261 5.42 -1.37 2.47
N PHE A 262 5.89 -2.47 3.05
CA PHE A 262 6.93 -3.33 2.48
C PHE A 262 6.38 -4.56 1.76
N ASP A 263 5.06 -4.80 1.82
CA ASP A 263 4.41 -5.96 1.20
C ASP A 263 4.35 -5.82 -0.33
N GLU A 264 4.14 -4.60 -0.83
CA GLU A 264 4.18 -4.30 -2.26
C GLU A 264 5.35 -3.37 -2.60
N ILE A 265 6.13 -3.73 -3.63
CA ILE A 265 7.33 -2.98 -4.00
C ILE A 265 7.01 -1.53 -4.41
N ASN A 266 5.84 -1.27 -4.98
CA ASN A 266 5.40 0.09 -5.33
C ASN A 266 5.11 0.95 -4.10
N ASN A 267 4.62 0.35 -3.01
CA ASN A 267 4.41 1.07 -1.74
C ASN A 267 5.73 1.60 -1.18
N ILE A 268 6.83 0.83 -1.29
CA ILE A 268 8.16 1.29 -0.86
C ILE A 268 8.63 2.49 -1.70
N VAL A 269 8.39 2.45 -3.02
CA VAL A 269 8.74 3.55 -3.93
C VAL A 269 7.91 4.80 -3.61
N ASP A 270 6.61 4.66 -3.38
CA ASP A 270 5.72 5.78 -3.06
C ASP A 270 6.00 6.35 -1.65
N ALA A 271 6.34 5.49 -0.69
CA ALA A 271 6.82 5.92 0.63
C ALA A 271 8.07 6.81 0.50
N ASN A 272 9.02 6.41 -0.35
CA ASN A 272 10.20 7.24 -0.60
C ASN A 272 9.84 8.62 -1.15
N LYS A 273 8.87 8.71 -2.07
CA LYS A 273 8.40 10.01 -2.61
C LYS A 273 7.82 10.89 -1.51
N ILE A 274 6.97 10.34 -0.65
CA ILE A 274 6.34 11.08 0.45
C ILE A 274 7.41 11.63 1.41
N LEU A 275 8.42 10.82 1.75
CA LEU A 275 9.48 11.21 2.69
C LEU A 275 10.49 12.19 2.08
N ALA A 276 10.83 12.01 0.81
CA ALA A 276 11.71 12.91 0.09
C ALA A 276 10.91 14.12 -0.37
N LYS A 277 10.66 15.12 0.50
CA LYS A 277 9.83 16.33 0.29
C LYS A 277 9.75 16.96 -1.13
N ASN A 278 10.76 16.76 -2.00
CA ASN A 278 10.81 17.26 -3.38
C ASN A 278 10.92 16.13 -4.46
N ASN A 279 10.64 14.87 -4.14
CA ASN A 279 10.83 13.66 -4.96
C ASN A 279 12.23 13.46 -5.55
N SER A 280 13.22 14.25 -5.12
CA SER A 280 14.51 14.36 -5.82
C SER A 280 15.56 13.36 -5.36
N LYS A 281 15.32 12.61 -4.27
CA LYS A 281 16.30 11.72 -3.65
C LYS A 281 15.68 10.44 -3.10
N PHE A 282 16.46 9.38 -3.13
CA PHE A 282 16.12 8.15 -2.44
C PHE A 282 16.67 8.20 -1.01
N VAL A 283 15.78 8.25 -0.02
CA VAL A 283 16.10 8.50 1.39
C VAL A 283 16.00 7.26 2.26
N LEU A 284 15.42 6.17 1.74
CA LEU A 284 15.21 4.91 2.45
C LEU A 284 16.48 4.04 2.62
N GLY A 285 17.63 4.51 2.11
CA GLY A 285 18.93 3.84 2.29
C GLY A 285 19.18 2.66 1.34
N SER A 286 20.43 2.19 1.30
CA SER A 286 20.86 1.19 0.32
C SER A 286 20.20 -0.18 0.48
N GLN A 287 19.83 -0.56 1.70
CA GLN A 287 19.21 -1.86 1.98
C GLN A 287 17.85 -1.98 1.28
N LEU A 288 16.98 -0.98 1.43
CA LEU A 288 15.70 -0.94 0.73
C LEU A 288 15.85 -0.78 -0.78
N TYR A 289 16.92 -0.13 -1.26
CA TYR A 289 17.23 -0.13 -2.68
C TYR A 289 17.46 -1.56 -3.22
N TYR A 290 18.20 -2.42 -2.50
CA TYR A 290 18.40 -3.81 -2.92
C TYR A 290 17.12 -4.64 -2.90
N ARG A 291 16.18 -4.37 -1.97
CA ARG A 291 14.82 -4.94 -2.01
C ARG A 291 14.11 -4.55 -3.30
N ILE A 292 14.05 -3.24 -3.60
CA ILE A 292 13.45 -2.72 -4.85
C ILE A 292 14.09 -3.35 -6.08
N TYR A 293 15.41 -3.46 -6.12
CA TYR A 293 16.09 -4.06 -7.26
C TYR A 293 15.85 -5.58 -7.38
N SER A 294 15.64 -6.28 -6.26
CA SER A 294 15.33 -7.72 -6.27
C SER A 294 14.01 -8.02 -6.98
N GLU A 295 13.04 -7.11 -6.88
CA GLU A 295 11.69 -7.23 -7.44
C GLU A 295 11.43 -6.20 -8.54
N ARG A 296 12.48 -5.70 -9.18
CA ARG A 296 12.44 -4.60 -10.14
C ARG A 296 11.41 -4.73 -11.26
N GLN A 297 11.10 -5.96 -11.65
CA GLN A 297 10.06 -6.27 -12.64
C GLN A 297 8.63 -5.90 -12.23
N HIS A 298 8.38 -5.74 -10.93
CA HIS A 298 7.08 -5.38 -10.37
C HIS A 298 6.94 -3.87 -10.08
N VAL A 299 8.01 -3.09 -10.27
CA VAL A 299 7.98 -1.64 -10.10
C VAL A 299 7.35 -0.97 -11.32
N SER A 300 6.26 -0.26 -11.08
CA SER A 300 5.50 0.47 -12.10
C SER A 300 6.37 1.47 -12.84
N PHE A 301 6.32 1.45 -14.17
CA PHE A 301 7.13 2.36 -14.98
C PHE A 301 6.65 3.80 -14.84
N ASN A 302 7.57 4.67 -14.44
CA ASN A 302 7.43 6.11 -14.43
C ASN A 302 8.84 6.68 -14.64
N ILE A 303 8.99 7.64 -15.57
CA ILE A 303 10.29 8.18 -15.96
C ILE A 303 11.01 8.79 -14.75
N GLU A 304 10.31 9.57 -13.92
CA GLU A 304 10.89 10.21 -12.74
C GLU A 304 11.37 9.18 -11.70
N VAL A 305 10.58 8.11 -11.50
CA VAL A 305 10.94 7.01 -10.58
C VAL A 305 12.16 6.26 -11.09
N TYR A 306 12.19 5.89 -12.37
CA TYR A 306 13.28 5.12 -12.94
C TYR A 306 14.56 5.96 -13.01
N GLU A 307 14.43 7.24 -13.31
CA GLU A 307 15.53 8.21 -13.28
C GLU A 307 16.08 8.36 -11.87
N LEU A 308 15.21 8.51 -10.86
CA LEU A 308 15.59 8.55 -9.45
C LEU A 308 16.35 7.30 -9.04
N LEU A 309 15.81 6.11 -9.31
CA LEU A 309 16.43 4.84 -8.91
C LEU A 309 17.76 4.60 -9.64
N ALA A 310 17.84 4.91 -10.94
CA ALA A 310 19.08 4.82 -11.72
C ALA A 310 20.15 5.79 -11.17
N LYS A 311 19.77 7.06 -10.92
CA LYS A 311 20.66 8.08 -10.36
C LYS A 311 21.16 7.66 -8.98
N THR A 312 20.28 7.27 -8.08
CA THR A 312 20.66 6.81 -6.74
C THR A 312 21.63 5.63 -6.79
N ALA A 313 21.39 4.66 -7.66
CA ALA A 313 22.25 3.50 -7.77
C ALA A 313 23.65 3.84 -8.29
N LEU A 314 23.74 4.71 -9.29
CA LEU A 314 25.01 5.14 -9.89
C LEU A 314 25.76 6.15 -9.01
N LEU A 315 25.07 7.17 -8.52
CA LEU A 315 25.64 8.34 -7.86
C LEU A 315 25.72 8.21 -6.34
N ASP A 316 24.87 7.42 -5.69
CA ASP A 316 24.89 7.32 -4.22
C ASP A 316 25.44 5.97 -3.77
N PHE A 317 24.82 4.87 -4.22
CA PHE A 317 25.05 3.55 -3.63
C PHE A 317 26.09 2.68 -4.35
N ASN A 318 26.47 3.03 -5.58
CA ASN A 318 27.30 2.16 -6.43
C ASN A 318 26.72 0.73 -6.49
N ALA A 319 25.45 0.64 -6.88
CA ALA A 319 24.61 -0.55 -6.89
C ALA A 319 24.19 -0.92 -8.34
N PRO A 320 23.62 -2.12 -8.57
CA PRO A 320 22.98 -2.46 -9.85
C PRO A 320 21.94 -1.42 -10.27
N PHE A 321 21.87 -1.08 -11.55
CA PHE A 321 21.06 0.04 -12.05
C PHE A 321 20.57 -0.14 -13.50
N LEU A 322 21.12 -1.10 -14.25
CA LEU A 322 20.90 -1.20 -15.69
C LEU A 322 19.43 -1.45 -16.04
N TYR A 323 18.67 -2.16 -15.20
CA TYR A 323 17.25 -2.39 -15.45
C TYR A 323 16.43 -1.09 -15.56
N TRP A 324 16.72 -0.11 -14.68
CA TRP A 324 16.08 1.20 -14.74
C TRP A 324 16.60 1.97 -15.94
N PHE A 325 17.92 1.95 -16.10
CA PHE A 325 18.65 2.74 -17.07
C PHE A 325 18.31 2.39 -18.52
N THR A 326 18.17 1.11 -18.86
CA THR A 326 17.85 0.64 -20.22
C THR A 326 16.45 1.02 -20.68
N LYS A 327 15.58 1.45 -19.75
CA LYS A 327 14.19 1.85 -20.03
C LYS A 327 13.98 3.36 -20.04
N LEU A 328 15.01 4.15 -19.76
CA LEU A 328 14.93 5.61 -19.82
C LEU A 328 15.07 6.10 -21.26
N PRO A 329 14.47 7.25 -21.61
CA PRO A 329 14.77 7.95 -22.86
C PRO A 329 16.28 8.25 -22.96
N GLY A 330 16.83 8.25 -24.18
CA GLY A 330 18.27 8.41 -24.41
C GLY A 330 18.83 9.70 -23.80
N LYS A 331 18.04 10.79 -23.84
CA LYS A 331 18.40 12.08 -23.24
C LYS A 331 18.58 11.98 -21.72
N ASN A 332 17.59 11.43 -21.00
CA ASN A 332 17.64 11.28 -19.54
C ASN A 332 18.82 10.37 -19.13
N ALA A 333 19.00 9.25 -19.82
CA ALA A 333 20.11 8.34 -19.56
C ALA A 333 21.49 9.01 -19.81
N ALA A 334 21.64 9.79 -20.87
CA ALA A 334 22.87 10.56 -21.13
C ALA A 334 23.12 11.64 -20.06
N GLU A 335 22.09 12.33 -19.58
CA GLU A 335 22.20 13.34 -18.51
C GLU A 335 22.70 12.72 -17.19
N ILE A 336 22.23 11.51 -16.84
CA ILE A 336 22.75 10.76 -15.68
C ILE A 336 24.24 10.47 -15.86
N LEU A 337 24.67 10.03 -17.05
CA LEU A 337 26.07 9.73 -17.33
C LEU A 337 26.96 10.99 -17.25
N LEU A 338 26.45 12.13 -17.71
CA LEU A 338 27.14 13.41 -17.58
C LEU A 338 27.30 13.80 -16.09
N GLN A 339 26.27 13.61 -15.27
CA GLN A 339 26.38 13.82 -13.82
C GLN A 339 27.42 12.88 -13.18
N VAL A 340 27.51 11.62 -13.61
CA VAL A 340 28.56 10.70 -13.16
C VAL A 340 29.95 11.18 -13.59
N TYR A 341 30.09 11.74 -14.79
CA TYR A 341 31.36 12.31 -15.26
C TYR A 341 31.79 13.53 -14.44
N ASP A 342 30.85 14.40 -14.08
CA ASP A 342 31.12 15.63 -13.34
C ASP A 342 31.36 15.40 -11.85
N GLN A 343 30.55 14.54 -11.22
CA GLN A 343 30.47 14.40 -9.76
C GLN A 343 30.90 13.01 -9.25
N GLY A 344 31.12 12.05 -10.16
CA GLY A 344 31.38 10.66 -9.80
C GLY A 344 32.73 10.44 -9.11
N LYS A 345 32.72 9.62 -8.05
CA LYS A 345 33.94 9.01 -7.50
C LYS A 345 34.49 7.95 -8.46
N ALA A 346 35.76 7.56 -8.29
CA ALA A 346 36.46 6.66 -9.22
C ALA A 346 35.71 5.35 -9.53
N ASN A 347 35.04 4.74 -8.55
CA ASN A 347 34.23 3.53 -8.73
C ASN A 347 32.99 3.76 -9.62
N LYS A 348 32.37 4.94 -9.53
CA LYS A 348 31.18 5.32 -10.32
C LYS A 348 31.56 5.65 -11.77
N ILE A 349 32.71 6.29 -11.95
CA ILE A 349 33.28 6.55 -13.29
C ILE A 349 33.62 5.24 -14.01
N MET A 350 33.93 4.15 -13.28
CA MET A 350 34.11 2.85 -13.92
C MET A 350 32.83 2.35 -14.60
N SER A 351 31.65 2.61 -14.02
CA SER A 351 30.37 2.28 -14.67
C SER A 351 30.15 3.10 -15.95
N LEU A 352 30.55 4.38 -15.95
CA LEU A 352 30.55 5.23 -17.15
C LEU A 352 31.47 4.67 -18.25
N ASN A 353 32.69 4.25 -17.89
CA ASN A 353 33.60 3.59 -18.83
C ASN A 353 32.94 2.35 -19.46
N ARG A 354 32.35 1.48 -18.63
CA ARG A 354 31.68 0.26 -19.09
C ARG A 354 30.53 0.55 -20.05
N ILE A 355 29.68 1.53 -19.72
CA ILE A 355 28.58 1.93 -20.60
C ILE A 355 29.12 2.49 -21.91
N SER A 356 30.14 3.33 -21.90
CA SER A 356 30.71 3.88 -23.14
C SER A 356 31.22 2.80 -24.10
N ILE A 357 31.73 1.68 -23.56
CA ILE A 357 32.15 0.52 -24.35
C ILE A 357 30.93 -0.21 -24.95
N LEU A 358 29.84 -0.35 -24.19
CA LEU A 358 28.61 -0.97 -24.68
C LEU A 358 27.91 -0.14 -25.75
N LEU A 359 27.97 1.20 -25.65
CA LEU A 359 27.43 2.12 -26.66
C LEU A 359 28.27 2.16 -27.95
N GLY A 360 29.48 1.61 -27.92
CA GLY A 360 30.33 1.41 -29.10
C GLY A 360 31.57 2.30 -29.19
N ASP A 361 32.34 2.11 -30.26
CA ASP A 361 33.66 2.73 -30.42
C ASP A 361 33.60 4.27 -30.48
N SER A 362 32.58 4.84 -31.13
CA SER A 362 32.40 6.30 -31.20
C SER A 362 32.17 6.92 -29.82
N ALA A 363 31.32 6.29 -28.99
CA ALA A 363 31.02 6.76 -27.63
C ALA A 363 32.25 6.66 -26.72
N SER A 364 32.93 5.50 -26.72
CA SER A 364 34.14 5.30 -25.90
C SER A 364 35.30 6.23 -26.30
N LYS A 365 35.52 6.49 -27.61
CA LYS A 365 36.50 7.48 -28.08
C LYS A 365 36.14 8.91 -27.68
N LYS A 366 34.84 9.25 -27.74
CA LYS A 366 34.35 10.56 -27.30
C LYS A 366 34.63 10.79 -25.82
N LEU A 367 34.32 9.82 -24.97
CA LEU A 367 34.65 9.87 -23.53
C LEU A 367 36.16 9.95 -23.29
N GLN A 368 36.97 9.19 -24.04
CA GLN A 368 38.43 9.24 -23.94
C GLN A 368 38.98 10.65 -24.25
N THR A 369 38.43 11.30 -25.27
CA THR A 369 38.77 12.69 -25.63
C THR A 369 38.41 13.65 -24.49
N LYS A 370 37.21 13.49 -23.90
CA LYS A 370 36.79 14.28 -22.74
C LYS A 370 37.67 14.09 -21.50
N PHE A 371 38.17 12.88 -21.24
CA PHE A 371 39.16 12.68 -20.18
C PHE A 371 40.51 13.30 -20.51
N ALA A 372 40.94 13.24 -21.77
CA ALA A 372 42.18 13.88 -22.20
C ALA A 372 42.13 15.40 -22.00
N GLU A 373 41.00 16.04 -22.33
CA GLU A 373 40.75 17.46 -22.07
C GLU A 373 40.72 17.79 -20.58
N LYS A 374 39.92 17.05 -19.78
CA LYS A 374 39.73 17.32 -18.34
C LYS A 374 41.01 17.16 -17.53
N PHE A 375 41.90 16.28 -17.94
CA PHE A 375 43.15 15.98 -17.23
C PHE A 375 44.40 16.33 -18.05
N LYS A 376 44.31 17.31 -18.97
CA LYS A 376 45.42 17.68 -19.85
C LYS A 376 46.66 18.18 -19.09
N ASP A 377 46.44 18.93 -17.99
CA ASP A 377 47.49 19.57 -17.20
C ASP A 377 47.97 18.68 -16.02
N GLN A 378 47.44 17.45 -15.90
CA GLN A 378 47.80 16.53 -14.82
C GLN A 378 48.81 15.49 -15.32
N VAL A 379 49.97 15.44 -14.65
CA VAL A 379 51.04 14.47 -14.96
C VAL A 379 50.60 13.03 -14.67
N GLN A 380 49.97 12.80 -13.50
CA GLN A 380 49.40 11.52 -13.13
C GLN A 380 47.88 11.58 -13.23
N LYS A 381 47.32 10.85 -14.18
CA LYS A 381 45.87 10.81 -14.41
C LYS A 381 45.21 9.80 -13.46
N PRO A 382 43.91 9.96 -13.14
CA PRO A 382 43.18 8.95 -12.38
C PRO A 382 43.17 7.58 -13.06
N ASN A 383 43.21 6.50 -12.26
CA ASN A 383 43.30 5.11 -12.76
C ASN A 383 42.20 4.75 -13.78
N TYR A 384 40.99 5.27 -13.63
CA TYR A 384 39.88 4.99 -14.55
C TYR A 384 40.13 5.50 -15.98
N VAL A 385 41.00 6.50 -16.18
CA VAL A 385 41.37 6.99 -17.52
C VAL A 385 42.23 5.96 -18.25
N TYR A 386 43.17 5.35 -17.53
CA TYR A 386 43.97 4.24 -18.06
C TYR A 386 43.10 3.00 -18.29
N SER A 387 42.19 2.69 -17.36
CA SER A 387 41.24 1.58 -17.51
C SER A 387 40.37 1.73 -18.77
N LEU A 388 39.86 2.92 -19.08
CA LEU A 388 39.13 3.14 -20.34
C LEU A 388 40.01 2.84 -21.56
N SER A 389 41.25 3.31 -21.55
CA SER A 389 42.19 3.10 -22.65
C SER A 389 42.53 1.62 -22.86
N GLU A 390 42.65 0.84 -21.77
CA GLU A 390 42.80 -0.62 -21.83
C GLU A 390 41.56 -1.30 -22.39
N LEU A 391 40.36 -0.88 -21.97
CA LEU A 391 39.10 -1.42 -22.47
C LEU A 391 38.96 -1.18 -23.98
N ILE A 392 39.28 0.02 -24.46
CA ILE A 392 39.23 0.36 -25.90
C ILE A 392 40.20 -0.54 -26.70
N LYS A 393 41.42 -0.75 -26.21
CA LYS A 393 42.47 -1.56 -26.87
C LYS A 393 42.25 -3.08 -26.77
N SER A 394 41.34 -3.53 -25.92
CA SER A 394 41.06 -4.94 -25.71
C SER A 394 40.62 -5.64 -27.01
N LYS A 395 41.19 -6.82 -27.27
CA LYS A 395 40.81 -7.69 -28.41
C LYS A 395 39.56 -8.54 -28.14
N GLN A 396 38.93 -8.39 -26.98
CA GLN A 396 37.68 -9.08 -26.65
C GLN A 396 36.57 -8.64 -27.61
N THR A 397 35.95 -9.59 -28.29
CA THR A 397 34.93 -9.34 -29.32
C THR A 397 33.53 -9.19 -28.76
N ASP A 398 33.21 -9.89 -27.67
CA ASP A 398 31.94 -9.76 -26.98
C ASP A 398 31.90 -8.44 -26.19
N PRO A 399 30.94 -7.51 -26.48
CA PRO A 399 30.91 -6.19 -25.83
C PRO A 399 30.73 -6.24 -24.31
N VAL A 400 29.97 -7.20 -23.80
CA VAL A 400 29.69 -7.35 -22.36
C VAL A 400 30.93 -7.88 -21.64
N LEU A 401 31.59 -8.90 -22.19
CA LEU A 401 32.87 -9.39 -21.67
C LEU A 401 33.97 -8.33 -21.78
N LYS A 402 33.96 -7.54 -22.87
CA LYS A 402 34.90 -6.44 -23.09
C LYS A 402 34.76 -5.40 -22.00
N CYS A 403 33.54 -4.91 -21.73
CA CYS A 403 33.31 -3.88 -20.71
C CYS A 403 33.65 -4.38 -19.29
N LEU A 404 33.42 -5.66 -19.01
CA LEU A 404 33.78 -6.29 -17.73
C LEU A 404 35.25 -6.69 -17.60
N LYS A 405 36.09 -6.45 -18.63
CA LYS A 405 37.50 -6.88 -18.69
C LYS A 405 37.68 -8.35 -18.26
N SER A 406 36.80 -9.22 -18.75
CA SER A 406 36.70 -10.62 -18.32
C SER A 406 36.68 -11.60 -19.49
N SER A 407 36.88 -12.88 -19.20
CA SER A 407 36.76 -13.99 -20.15
C SER A 407 35.46 -14.75 -19.93
N SER A 408 34.99 -15.43 -20.97
CA SER A 408 33.76 -16.24 -20.95
C SER A 408 33.79 -17.36 -19.90
N GLY A 409 34.98 -17.89 -19.58
CA GLY A 409 35.19 -18.96 -18.61
C GLY A 409 35.28 -18.52 -17.14
N LYS A 410 35.25 -17.21 -16.84
CA LYS A 410 35.29 -16.72 -15.45
C LYS A 410 34.06 -17.26 -14.70
N VAL A 411 34.29 -17.91 -13.55
CA VAL A 411 33.22 -18.46 -12.69
C VAL A 411 32.81 -17.43 -11.64
N MET A 412 31.51 -17.30 -11.43
CA MET A 412 30.86 -16.44 -10.45
C MET A 412 29.55 -17.11 -9.99
N LEU A 413 29.34 -17.22 -8.67
CA LEU A 413 28.13 -17.85 -8.10
C LEU A 413 27.83 -19.24 -8.71
N SER A 414 28.88 -20.06 -8.85
CA SER A 414 28.83 -21.43 -9.39
C SER A 414 28.50 -21.53 -10.89
N LYS A 415 28.51 -20.42 -11.63
CA LYS A 415 28.24 -20.37 -13.07
C LYS A 415 29.30 -19.56 -13.80
N THR A 416 29.57 -19.91 -15.05
CA THR A 416 30.48 -19.14 -15.91
C THR A 416 29.80 -17.90 -16.47
N PHE A 417 30.59 -16.89 -16.83
CA PHE A 417 30.09 -15.70 -17.53
C PHE A 417 29.37 -16.08 -18.84
N SER A 418 29.88 -17.08 -19.56
CA SER A 418 29.26 -17.64 -20.77
C SER A 418 27.86 -18.20 -20.51
N GLU A 419 27.65 -18.92 -19.40
CA GLU A 419 26.33 -19.43 -19.02
C GLU A 419 25.34 -18.29 -18.75
N TYR A 420 25.78 -17.23 -18.05
CA TYR A 420 24.92 -16.07 -17.78
C TYR A 420 24.56 -15.27 -19.02
N ILE A 421 25.48 -15.10 -19.96
CA ILE A 421 25.23 -14.38 -21.22
C ILE A 421 24.27 -15.17 -22.11
N LYS A 422 24.41 -16.50 -22.15
CA LYS A 422 23.55 -17.38 -22.97
C LYS A 422 22.14 -17.55 -22.42
N ASP A 423 21.95 -17.42 -21.10
CA ASP A 423 20.65 -17.53 -20.45
C ASP A 423 20.30 -16.25 -19.66
N PRO A 424 19.61 -15.30 -20.29
CA PRO A 424 19.14 -14.08 -19.63
C PRO A 424 18.18 -14.33 -18.47
N LYS A 425 17.45 -15.46 -18.43
CA LYS A 425 16.57 -15.78 -17.30
C LYS A 425 17.40 -16.19 -16.10
N LEU A 426 18.46 -16.97 -16.31
CA LEU A 426 19.40 -17.36 -15.26
C LEU A 426 20.09 -16.14 -14.63
N SER A 427 20.63 -15.24 -15.43
CA SER A 427 21.31 -14.03 -14.92
C SER A 427 20.35 -13.12 -14.17
N LYS A 428 19.14 -12.85 -14.71
CA LYS A 428 18.13 -11.99 -14.06
C LYS A 428 17.57 -12.57 -12.77
N SER A 429 17.27 -13.87 -12.73
CA SER A 429 16.76 -14.54 -11.53
C SER A 429 17.82 -14.67 -10.44
N THR A 430 19.07 -14.97 -10.82
CA THR A 430 20.20 -14.95 -9.88
C THR A 430 20.40 -13.56 -9.30
N LEU A 431 20.34 -12.52 -10.13
CA LEU A 431 20.47 -11.13 -9.69
C LEU A 431 19.38 -10.76 -8.68
N SER A 432 18.12 -11.12 -8.94
CA SER A 432 17.02 -10.93 -8.00
C SER A 432 17.27 -11.62 -6.66
N ARG A 433 17.64 -12.91 -6.69
CA ARG A 433 17.89 -13.69 -5.47
C ARG A 433 19.02 -13.12 -4.64
N GLU A 434 20.15 -12.78 -5.26
CA GLU A 434 21.30 -12.29 -4.53
C GLU A 434 21.11 -10.83 -4.06
N CYS A 435 20.35 -9.99 -4.77
CA CYS A 435 19.90 -8.70 -4.24
C CYS A 435 19.03 -8.87 -2.99
N PHE A 436 18.12 -9.85 -2.97
CA PHE A 436 17.28 -10.13 -1.81
C PHE A 436 18.09 -10.59 -0.60
N LYS A 437 19.16 -11.38 -0.81
CA LYS A 437 20.10 -11.73 0.27
C LYS A 437 20.83 -10.51 0.86
N ILE A 438 21.22 -9.54 0.03
CA ILE A 438 21.81 -8.28 0.55
C ILE A 438 20.78 -7.51 1.38
N PHE A 439 19.52 -7.49 0.95
CA PHE A 439 18.44 -6.86 1.72
C PHE A 439 18.26 -7.53 3.10
N ASN A 440 18.27 -8.86 3.16
CA ASN A 440 18.19 -9.62 4.41
C ASN A 440 19.49 -9.66 5.24
N GLU A 441 20.54 -8.94 4.81
CA GLU A 441 21.87 -8.93 5.44
C GLU A 441 22.56 -10.32 5.47
N GLU A 442 22.14 -11.24 4.59
CA GLU A 442 22.72 -12.57 4.45
C GLU A 442 24.00 -12.57 3.60
N ALA A 443 24.29 -11.48 2.87
CA ALA A 443 25.47 -11.32 2.03
C ALA A 443 25.88 -9.84 1.84
N ASP A 444 27.16 -9.59 1.53
CA ASP A 444 27.69 -8.25 1.20
C ASP A 444 28.45 -8.19 -0.14
N GLN A 445 28.14 -9.12 -1.05
CA GLN A 445 28.85 -9.27 -2.34
C GLN A 445 28.42 -8.23 -3.40
N LYS A 446 28.36 -6.95 -3.04
CA LYS A 446 27.86 -5.86 -3.92
C LYS A 446 28.62 -5.73 -5.24
N ALA A 447 29.92 -6.06 -5.25
CA ALA A 447 30.73 -6.05 -6.48
C ALA A 447 30.31 -7.11 -7.49
N ILE A 448 30.00 -8.31 -7.01
CA ILE A 448 29.51 -9.43 -7.83
C ILE A 448 28.16 -9.07 -8.45
N LEU A 449 27.25 -8.44 -7.69
CA LEU A 449 25.96 -8.01 -8.22
C LEU A 449 26.08 -6.98 -9.34
N ARG A 450 27.04 -6.05 -9.25
CA ARG A 450 27.29 -5.11 -10.34
C ARG A 450 27.76 -5.83 -11.60
N GLU A 451 28.66 -6.81 -11.49
CA GLU A 451 29.07 -7.59 -12.67
C GLU A 451 27.90 -8.39 -13.25
N LEU A 452 27.10 -9.02 -12.39
CA LEU A 452 25.90 -9.76 -12.79
C LEU A 452 24.84 -8.87 -13.44
N ASP A 453 24.71 -7.60 -13.02
CA ASP A 453 23.83 -6.62 -13.66
C ASP A 453 24.22 -6.38 -15.13
N PHE A 454 25.52 -6.21 -15.41
CA PHE A 454 26.03 -6.11 -16.78
C PHE A 454 25.85 -7.40 -17.58
N LEU A 455 25.99 -8.57 -16.97
CA LEU A 455 25.69 -9.85 -17.63
C LEU A 455 24.19 -10.02 -17.92
N ALA A 456 23.31 -9.42 -17.12
CA ALA A 456 21.86 -9.57 -17.24
C ALA A 456 21.19 -8.58 -18.20
N TYR A 457 21.77 -7.38 -18.36
CA TYR A 457 21.17 -6.27 -19.11
C TYR A 457 22.13 -5.55 -20.06
N GLY A 458 23.42 -5.90 -20.07
CA GLY A 458 24.42 -5.22 -20.89
C GLY A 458 24.17 -5.38 -22.39
N ASP A 459 23.55 -6.47 -22.80
CA ASP A 459 23.10 -6.72 -24.19
C ASP A 459 22.08 -5.69 -24.68
N GLN A 460 21.19 -5.22 -23.80
CA GLN A 460 20.17 -4.20 -24.12
C GLN A 460 20.78 -2.82 -24.40
N MET A 461 22.02 -2.60 -23.96
CA MET A 461 22.77 -1.37 -24.21
C MET A 461 23.54 -1.44 -25.53
N VAL A 462 23.92 -2.64 -25.96
CA VAL A 462 24.61 -2.84 -27.23
C VAL A 462 23.64 -2.44 -28.36
N ALA A 463 24.10 -1.55 -29.22
CA ALA A 463 23.31 -1.01 -30.35
C ALA A 463 22.11 -0.12 -29.97
N ASN A 464 22.04 0.42 -28.74
CA ASN A 464 21.12 1.51 -28.42
C ASN A 464 21.60 2.81 -29.08
N THR A 465 21.16 3.03 -30.32
CA THR A 465 21.58 4.17 -31.17
C THR A 465 21.08 5.51 -30.66
N GLU A 466 19.88 5.57 -30.10
CA GLU A 466 19.32 6.80 -29.51
C GLU A 466 20.21 7.30 -28.37
N LEU A 467 20.52 6.42 -27.40
CA LEU A 467 21.37 6.76 -26.28
C LEU A 467 22.81 7.05 -26.74
N ALA A 468 23.36 6.29 -27.69
CA ALA A 468 24.69 6.57 -28.22
C ALA A 468 24.79 7.98 -28.84
N ASN A 469 23.76 8.40 -29.58
CA ASN A 469 23.71 9.73 -30.18
C ASN A 469 23.59 10.84 -29.13
N GLU A 470 22.69 10.71 -28.15
CA GLU A 470 22.56 11.68 -27.06
C GLU A 470 23.82 11.72 -26.18
N PHE A 471 24.46 10.57 -25.93
CA PHE A 471 25.75 10.51 -25.25
C PHE A 471 26.83 11.30 -26.00
N ILE A 472 26.99 11.08 -27.31
CA ILE A 472 28.00 11.78 -28.12
C ILE A 472 27.71 13.28 -28.23
N LYS A 473 26.45 13.69 -28.15
CA LYS A 473 26.03 15.09 -28.19
C LYS A 473 26.33 15.83 -26.88
N GLN A 474 26.19 15.15 -25.74
CA GLN A 474 26.40 15.75 -24.41
C GLN A 474 27.87 15.74 -23.97
N PHE A 475 28.60 14.68 -24.30
CA PHE A 475 30.05 14.59 -24.13
C PHE A 475 30.77 15.26 -25.30
#